data_AF-A0A941P776-F1
#
_entry.id   AF-A0A941P776-F1
#
_cell.length_a   1.000
_cell.length_b   1.000
_cell.length_c   1.000
_cell.angle_alpha   90.00
_cell.angle_beta   90.00
_cell.angle_gamma   90.00
#
_symmetry.space_group_name_H-M   'P 1'
#
loop_
_entity.id
_entity.type
_entity.pdbx_description
1 polymer ?
#
loop_
_entity_poly.entity_id
_entity_poly.type
_entity_poly.pdbx_seq_one_letter_code
_entity_poly.pdbx_strand_id
1 'polypeptide(L)'
;PKNEAAIRGILREVGSEVDVQLGGGIRDLDTIERYLDAGLRYIIIGTAAVKNPGFLQDACTAFGGHIIVGLDAKDGKVATDGWSKLTGHEVVDLARKFEDYGVEAIVYTDIGRDGMLSGINIDATVRLAQALSVPVIASGGLAGLADIERLCEVEDQGIEGVICGRAIYSGDLDFAAAQAVVDGSGG
;
A
#
# COMPACT_ATOMS: atom_id res chain seq x y z
N PRO A 1 0.25 10.04 -19.47
CA PRO A 1 1.04 10.07 -18.21
C PRO A 1 2.55 10.11 -18.52
N LYS A 2 3.40 10.75 -17.69
CA LYS A 2 4.84 10.90 -18.02
C LYS A 2 5.63 9.58 -18.06
N ASN A 3 5.25 8.62 -17.21
CA ASN A 3 6.04 7.39 -16.99
C ASN A 3 5.49 6.17 -17.73
N GLU A 4 4.54 6.34 -18.66
CA GLU A 4 3.85 5.22 -19.30
C GLU A 4 4.79 4.26 -20.03
N ALA A 5 5.80 4.78 -20.73
CA ALA A 5 6.78 3.95 -21.44
C ALA A 5 7.57 3.04 -20.48
N ALA A 6 7.96 3.56 -19.32
CA ALA A 6 8.68 2.80 -18.29
C ALA A 6 7.78 1.71 -17.68
N ILE A 7 6.52 2.05 -17.36
CA ILE A 7 5.53 1.11 -16.79
C ILE A 7 5.28 -0.06 -17.76
N ARG A 8 5.07 0.24 -19.05
CA ARG A 8 4.92 -0.81 -20.08
C ARG A 8 6.21 -1.63 -20.27
N GLY A 9 7.38 -1.04 -20.03
CA GLY A 9 8.65 -1.76 -20.02
C GLY A 9 8.69 -2.80 -18.91
N ILE A 10 8.34 -2.40 -17.68
CA ILE A 10 8.29 -3.28 -16.51
C ILE A 10 7.31 -4.43 -16.77
N LEU A 11 6.08 -4.14 -17.20
CA LEU A 11 5.07 -5.17 -17.48
C LEU A 11 5.52 -6.21 -18.51
N ARG A 12 6.23 -5.78 -19.56
CA ARG A 12 6.78 -6.72 -20.54
C ARG A 12 7.88 -7.60 -19.98
N GLU A 13 8.70 -7.05 -19.09
CA GLU A 13 9.82 -7.78 -18.49
C GLU A 13 9.34 -8.83 -17.49
N VAL A 14 8.41 -8.46 -16.61
CA VAL A 14 7.92 -9.35 -15.55
C VAL A 14 6.83 -10.31 -16.03
N GLY A 15 6.17 -10.00 -17.15
CA GLY A 15 5.11 -10.84 -17.71
C GLY A 15 3.97 -11.07 -16.71
N SER A 16 3.57 -12.34 -16.56
CA SER A 16 2.57 -12.77 -15.59
C SER A 16 3.17 -13.43 -14.35
N GLU A 17 4.50 -13.36 -14.17
CA GLU A 17 5.20 -13.99 -13.05
C GLU A 17 5.10 -13.13 -11.78
N VAL A 18 4.97 -11.81 -11.95
CA VAL A 18 4.89 -10.86 -10.84
C VAL A 18 3.74 -9.89 -11.09
N ASP A 19 2.81 -9.82 -10.14
CA ASP A 19 1.75 -8.82 -10.16
C ASP A 19 2.33 -7.42 -9.97
N VAL A 20 1.95 -6.50 -10.85
CA VAL A 20 2.40 -5.11 -10.80
C VAL A 20 1.29 -4.21 -10.29
N GLN A 21 1.63 -3.34 -9.33
CA GLN A 21 0.74 -2.33 -8.78
C GLN A 21 1.27 -0.94 -9.11
N LEU A 22 0.38 0.03 -9.35
CA LEU A 22 0.78 1.40 -9.70
C LEU A 22 0.07 2.43 -8.83
N GLY A 23 0.87 3.23 -8.13
CA GLY A 23 0.41 4.42 -7.43
C GLY A 23 1.02 5.72 -7.99
N GLY A 24 0.43 6.85 -7.61
CA GLY A 24 0.99 8.18 -7.84
C GLY A 24 0.45 8.90 -9.08
N GLY A 25 -0.21 10.04 -8.84
CA GLY A 25 -0.62 10.98 -9.91
C GLY A 25 -1.83 10.56 -10.75
N ILE A 26 -2.53 9.48 -10.37
CA ILE A 26 -3.76 9.02 -11.02
C ILE A 26 -4.94 9.84 -10.49
N ARG A 27 -5.72 10.44 -11.39
CA ARG A 27 -6.76 11.43 -11.07
C ARG A 27 -8.05 11.31 -11.89
N ASP A 28 -8.11 10.35 -12.80
CA ASP A 28 -9.25 10.13 -13.69
C ASP A 28 -9.39 8.64 -14.01
N LEU A 29 -10.62 8.23 -14.33
CA LEU A 29 -10.99 6.84 -14.59
C LEU A 29 -10.35 6.32 -15.89
N ASP A 30 -10.26 7.15 -16.93
CA ASP A 30 -9.62 6.78 -18.19
C ASP A 30 -8.15 6.36 -17.99
N THR A 31 -7.44 7.01 -17.06
CA THR A 31 -6.07 6.61 -16.71
C THR A 31 -6.02 5.27 -16.00
N ILE A 32 -6.99 4.99 -15.12
CA ILE A 32 -7.10 3.69 -14.44
C ILE A 32 -7.32 2.60 -15.47
N GLU A 33 -8.35 2.74 -16.32
CA GLU A 33 -8.70 1.78 -17.36
C GLU A 33 -7.49 1.47 -18.26
N ARG A 34 -6.82 2.52 -18.78
CA ARG A 34 -5.62 2.34 -19.63
C ARG A 34 -4.49 1.54 -18.98
N TYR A 35 -4.32 1.65 -17.66
CA TYR A 35 -3.27 0.91 -16.95
C TYR A 35 -3.68 -0.52 -16.63
N LEU A 36 -4.94 -0.73 -16.24
CA LEU A 36 -5.49 -2.08 -16.05
C LEU A 36 -5.45 -2.87 -17.37
N ASP A 37 -5.88 -2.26 -18.48
CA ASP A 37 -5.78 -2.84 -19.83
C ASP A 37 -4.33 -3.14 -20.25
N ALA A 38 -3.35 -2.43 -19.68
CA ALA A 38 -1.94 -2.68 -19.93
C ALA A 38 -1.38 -3.87 -19.14
N GLY A 39 -2.15 -4.43 -18.20
CA GLY A 39 -1.76 -5.58 -17.37
C GLY A 39 -1.43 -5.24 -15.92
N LEU A 40 -1.75 -4.03 -15.42
CA LEU A 40 -1.62 -3.74 -13.98
C LEU A 40 -2.64 -4.56 -13.19
N ARG A 41 -2.21 -5.17 -12.09
CA ARG A 41 -3.10 -5.88 -11.17
C ARG A 41 -3.91 -4.91 -10.32
N TYR A 42 -3.24 -3.93 -9.71
CA TYR A 42 -3.87 -2.94 -8.83
C TYR A 42 -3.46 -1.51 -9.17
N ILE A 43 -4.41 -0.59 -8.99
CA ILE A 43 -4.16 0.85 -8.93
C ILE A 43 -4.27 1.33 -7.48
N ILE A 44 -3.23 2.02 -7.02
CA ILE A 44 -3.17 2.59 -5.67
C ILE A 44 -3.52 4.09 -5.73
N ILE A 45 -4.64 4.46 -5.12
CA ILE A 45 -5.10 5.84 -5.03
C ILE A 45 -4.75 6.41 -3.64
N GLY A 46 -3.79 7.33 -3.58
CA GLY A 46 -3.36 7.97 -2.32
C GLY A 46 -4.10 9.28 -2.04
N THR A 47 -3.37 10.40 -2.08
CA THR A 47 -3.90 11.77 -1.80
C THR A 47 -5.23 12.10 -2.51
N ALA A 48 -5.46 11.59 -3.73
CA ALA A 48 -6.70 11.83 -4.46
C ALA A 48 -7.93 11.24 -3.76
N ALA A 49 -7.80 10.07 -3.09
CA ALA A 49 -8.89 9.46 -2.33
C ALA A 49 -9.33 10.34 -1.15
N VAL A 50 -8.37 10.96 -0.46
CA VAL A 50 -8.66 11.85 0.68
C VAL A 50 -9.25 13.19 0.22
N LYS A 51 -8.72 13.76 -0.87
CA LYS A 51 -9.16 15.07 -1.38
C LYS A 51 -10.48 15.02 -2.15
N ASN A 52 -10.72 13.93 -2.87
CA ASN A 52 -11.94 13.70 -3.62
C ASN A 52 -12.42 12.26 -3.38
N PRO A 53 -13.09 11.99 -2.24
CA PRO A 53 -13.62 10.66 -1.93
C PRO A 53 -14.58 10.12 -2.99
N GLY A 54 -15.30 11.01 -3.71
CA GLY A 54 -16.17 10.60 -4.82
C GLY A 54 -15.40 9.93 -5.96
N PHE A 55 -14.19 10.41 -6.27
CA PHE A 55 -13.33 9.77 -7.27
C PHE A 55 -12.92 8.35 -6.85
N LEU A 56 -12.61 8.12 -5.57
CA LEU A 56 -12.32 6.76 -5.09
C LEU A 56 -13.56 5.87 -5.24
N GLN A 57 -14.72 6.36 -4.83
CA GLN A 57 -15.98 5.61 -4.95
C GLN A 57 -16.31 5.25 -6.40
N ASP A 58 -16.15 6.20 -7.32
CA ASP A 58 -16.35 5.98 -8.76
C ASP A 58 -15.34 4.94 -9.29
N ALA A 59 -14.08 5.02 -8.87
CA ALA A 59 -13.05 4.06 -9.26
C ALA A 59 -13.35 2.64 -8.76
N CYS A 60 -13.72 2.47 -7.49
CA CYS A 60 -14.10 1.16 -6.94
C CYS A 60 -15.36 0.60 -7.62
N THR A 61 -16.32 1.46 -7.97
CA THR A 61 -17.54 1.05 -8.68
C THR A 61 -17.22 0.57 -10.10
N ALA A 62 -16.35 1.29 -10.81
CA ALA A 62 -16.00 0.97 -12.21
C ALA A 62 -14.99 -0.19 -12.32
N PHE A 63 -14.10 -0.34 -11.34
CA PHE A 63 -12.94 -1.24 -11.39
C PHE A 63 -12.80 -2.09 -10.12
N GLY A 64 -13.90 -2.66 -9.64
CA GLY A 64 -13.88 -3.57 -8.48
C GLY A 64 -12.89 -4.72 -8.68
N GLY A 65 -12.20 -5.16 -7.63
CA GLY A 65 -11.12 -6.14 -7.73
C GLY A 65 -9.75 -5.53 -8.05
N HIS A 66 -9.64 -4.22 -8.31
CA HIS A 66 -8.41 -3.59 -8.82
C HIS A 66 -7.98 -2.32 -8.11
N ILE A 67 -8.71 -1.84 -7.10
CA ILE A 67 -8.42 -0.56 -6.44
C ILE A 67 -7.93 -0.78 -5.01
N ILE A 68 -6.75 -0.24 -4.72
CA ILE A 68 -6.16 -0.14 -3.38
C ILE A 68 -6.11 1.34 -3.01
N VAL A 69 -6.26 1.65 -1.72
CA VAL A 69 -6.07 3.03 -1.23
C VAL A 69 -4.79 3.14 -0.40
N GLY A 70 -4.02 4.19 -0.66
CA GLY A 70 -2.84 4.53 0.14
C GLY A 70 -3.17 5.56 1.21
N LEU A 71 -2.95 5.20 2.47
CA LEU A 71 -3.12 6.09 3.63
C LEU A 71 -1.76 6.34 4.30
N ASP A 72 -1.25 7.53 4.05
CA ASP A 72 -0.06 8.06 4.71
C ASP A 72 -0.47 8.69 6.03
N ALA A 73 0.08 8.25 7.16
CA ALA A 73 -0.31 8.75 8.48
C ALA A 73 0.87 8.94 9.43
N LYS A 74 0.72 9.91 10.32
CA LYS A 74 1.61 10.16 11.45
C LYS A 74 0.78 10.30 12.71
N ASP A 75 1.13 9.55 13.75
CA ASP A 75 0.44 9.59 15.05
C ASP A 75 -1.09 9.40 14.90
N GLY A 76 -1.51 8.50 14.00
CA GLY A 76 -2.92 8.21 13.70
C GLY A 76 -3.61 9.19 12.76
N LYS A 77 -2.99 10.33 12.45
CA LYS A 77 -3.55 11.38 11.57
C LYS A 77 -3.08 11.23 10.13
N VAL A 78 -4.02 11.27 9.19
CA VAL A 78 -3.73 11.17 7.75
C VAL A 78 -3.05 12.44 7.25
N ALA A 79 -2.00 12.26 6.45
CA ALA A 79 -1.29 13.31 5.75
C ALA A 79 -1.56 13.23 4.23
N THR A 80 -1.50 14.38 3.57
CA THR A 80 -1.67 14.53 2.13
C THR A 80 -0.62 15.47 1.55
N ASP A 81 -0.60 15.65 0.24
CA ASP A 81 0.30 16.58 -0.46
C ASP A 81 1.78 16.27 -0.22
N GLY A 82 2.17 15.00 -0.42
CA GLY A 82 3.55 14.56 -0.15
C GLY A 82 3.93 14.78 1.30
N TRP A 83 2.99 14.49 2.21
CA TRP A 83 3.11 14.58 3.67
C TRP A 83 3.21 15.99 4.25
N SER A 84 3.21 17.03 3.40
CA SER A 84 3.29 18.42 3.83
C SER A 84 2.04 18.92 4.57
N LYS A 85 0.90 18.22 4.41
CA LYS A 85 -0.37 18.62 5.00
C LYS A 85 -0.98 17.51 5.85
N LEU A 86 -0.84 17.63 7.17
CA LEU A 86 -1.64 16.85 8.11
C LEU A 86 -3.09 17.26 8.03
N THR A 87 -3.97 16.27 7.93
CA THR A 87 -5.41 16.46 7.98
C THR A 87 -5.91 16.27 9.42
N GLY A 88 -7.17 16.66 9.67
CA GLY A 88 -7.81 16.36 10.96
C GLY A 88 -8.31 14.91 11.07
N HIS A 89 -8.26 14.14 9.98
CA HIS A 89 -8.87 12.83 9.89
C HIS A 89 -8.02 11.76 10.57
N GLU A 90 -8.65 10.94 11.39
CA GLU A 90 -8.07 9.69 11.89
C GLU A 90 -7.98 8.68 10.75
N VAL A 91 -6.87 7.94 10.71
CA VAL A 91 -6.61 6.93 9.68
C VAL A 91 -7.64 5.80 9.71
N VAL A 92 -8.04 5.37 10.91
CA VAL A 92 -9.03 4.30 11.10
C VAL A 92 -10.40 4.71 10.54
N ASP A 93 -10.84 5.95 10.80
CA ASP A 93 -12.13 6.44 10.33
C ASP A 93 -12.18 6.56 8.81
N LEU A 94 -11.09 7.04 8.19
CA LEU A 94 -10.98 7.10 6.74
C LEU A 94 -10.90 5.71 6.11
N ALA A 95 -10.13 4.80 6.70
CA ALA A 95 -10.00 3.45 6.16
C ALA A 95 -11.33 2.71 6.15
N ARG A 96 -12.13 2.78 7.24
CA ARG A 96 -13.48 2.20 7.28
C ARG A 96 -14.40 2.77 6.20
N LYS A 97 -14.36 4.08 6.03
CA LYS A 97 -15.13 4.74 4.97
C LYS A 97 -14.72 4.29 3.57
N PHE A 98 -13.43 4.05 3.34
CA PHE A 98 -12.90 3.62 2.04
C PHE A 98 -13.12 2.14 1.79
N GLU A 99 -13.10 1.30 2.83
CA GLU A 99 -13.59 -0.08 2.79
C GLU A 99 -15.05 -0.14 2.30
N ASP A 100 -15.93 0.72 2.82
CA ASP A 100 -17.33 0.80 2.35
C ASP A 100 -17.47 1.17 0.86
N TYR A 101 -16.43 1.72 0.24
CA TYR A 101 -16.42 2.02 -1.19
C TYR A 101 -16.02 0.82 -2.05
N GLY A 102 -15.45 -0.23 -1.45
CA GLY A 102 -15.00 -1.44 -2.15
C GLY A 102 -13.54 -1.38 -2.60
N VAL A 103 -12.65 -0.85 -1.76
CA VAL A 103 -11.20 -1.04 -1.95
C VAL A 103 -10.81 -2.47 -1.60
N GLU A 104 -9.83 -3.04 -2.29
CA GLU A 104 -9.35 -4.41 -2.06
C GLU A 104 -8.39 -4.51 -0.87
N ALA A 105 -7.61 -3.45 -0.63
CA ALA A 105 -6.67 -3.38 0.49
C ALA A 105 -6.38 -1.92 0.86
N ILE A 106 -5.80 -1.74 2.05
CA ILE A 106 -5.24 -0.47 2.51
C ILE A 106 -3.72 -0.58 2.55
N VAL A 107 -3.01 0.25 1.80
CA VAL A 107 -1.58 0.49 2.04
C VAL A 107 -1.46 1.54 3.14
N TYR A 108 -0.96 1.13 4.30
CA TYR A 108 -0.73 2.02 5.44
C TYR A 108 0.75 2.38 5.54
N THR A 109 1.07 3.66 5.35
CA THR A 109 2.45 4.17 5.48
C THR A 109 2.59 5.01 6.75
N ASP A 110 3.40 4.55 7.70
CA ASP A 110 3.84 5.40 8.82
C ASP A 110 4.93 6.37 8.36
N ILE A 111 4.51 7.60 8.03
CA ILE A 111 5.42 8.64 7.51
C ILE A 111 6.37 9.18 8.59
N GLY A 112 6.12 8.89 9.87
CA GLY A 112 7.05 9.18 10.96
C GLY A 112 8.28 8.28 10.94
N ARG A 113 8.20 7.14 10.24
CA ARG A 113 9.26 6.14 10.15
C ARG A 113 9.76 5.91 8.74
N ASP A 114 9.04 6.38 7.72
CA ASP A 114 9.39 6.12 6.33
C ASP A 114 10.83 6.57 5.97
N GLY A 115 11.57 5.65 5.35
CA GLY A 115 12.98 5.84 5.02
C GLY A 115 13.95 5.87 6.22
N MET A 116 13.49 5.81 7.46
CA MET A 116 14.33 5.93 8.66
C MET A 116 15.02 4.63 9.07
N LEU A 117 14.62 3.48 8.49
CA LEU A 117 15.13 2.14 8.83
C LEU A 117 15.05 1.87 10.35
N SER A 118 14.00 2.38 11.00
CA SER A 118 13.81 2.35 12.45
C SER A 118 12.82 1.28 12.92
N GLY A 119 12.32 0.45 12.00
CA GLY A 119 11.38 -0.62 12.25
C GLY A 119 9.95 -0.26 11.86
N ILE A 120 9.24 -1.20 11.23
CA ILE A 120 7.79 -1.07 10.95
C ILE A 120 7.00 -0.81 12.23
N ASN A 121 5.97 0.04 12.14
CA ASN A 121 5.03 0.28 13.22
C ASN A 121 3.95 -0.79 13.30
N ILE A 122 4.31 -1.94 13.87
CA ILE A 122 3.42 -3.11 13.97
C ILE A 122 2.16 -2.77 14.77
N ASP A 123 2.28 -2.12 15.93
CA ASP A 123 1.14 -1.77 16.78
C ASP A 123 0.12 -0.85 16.09
N ALA A 124 0.58 0.08 15.26
CA ALA A 124 -0.33 0.93 14.49
C ALA A 124 -0.97 0.16 13.33
N THR A 125 -0.21 -0.70 12.66
CA THR A 125 -0.68 -1.53 11.53
C THR A 125 -1.74 -2.52 11.99
N VAL A 126 -1.49 -3.27 13.08
CA VAL A 126 -2.44 -4.23 13.67
C VAL A 126 -3.72 -3.53 14.11
N ARG A 127 -3.61 -2.37 14.77
CA ARG A 127 -4.78 -1.60 15.21
C ARG A 127 -5.66 -1.16 14.04
N LEU A 128 -5.05 -0.80 12.91
CA LEU A 128 -5.78 -0.46 11.70
C LEU A 128 -6.43 -1.72 11.09
N ALA A 129 -5.68 -2.81 10.95
CA ALA A 129 -6.15 -4.06 10.37
C ALA A 129 -7.34 -4.65 11.16
N GLN A 130 -7.27 -4.68 12.49
CA GLN A 130 -8.37 -5.13 13.35
C GLN A 130 -9.64 -4.26 13.26
N ALA A 131 -9.54 -3.06 12.70
CA ALA A 131 -10.68 -2.16 12.53
C ALA A 131 -11.41 -2.35 11.18
N LEU A 132 -10.88 -3.22 10.31
CA LEU A 132 -11.29 -3.44 8.93
C LEU A 132 -11.54 -4.94 8.69
N SER A 133 -12.21 -5.23 7.58
CA SER A 133 -12.36 -6.56 6.99
C SER A 133 -11.45 -6.77 5.78
N VAL A 134 -11.11 -5.70 5.07
CA VAL A 134 -10.10 -5.71 3.99
C VAL A 134 -8.68 -5.75 4.56
N PRO A 135 -7.75 -6.43 3.89
CA PRO A 135 -6.37 -6.53 4.36
C PRO A 135 -5.63 -5.19 4.39
N VAL A 136 -4.61 -5.14 5.25
CA VAL A 136 -3.67 -4.02 5.37
C VAL A 136 -2.29 -4.44 4.90
N ILE A 137 -1.67 -3.61 4.06
CA ILE A 137 -0.29 -3.73 3.62
C ILE A 137 0.55 -2.71 4.41
N ALA A 138 1.50 -3.19 5.19
CA ALA A 138 2.38 -2.36 6.02
C ALA A 138 3.41 -1.60 5.17
N SER A 139 3.69 -0.35 5.52
CA SER A 139 4.71 0.48 4.89
C SER A 139 5.26 1.52 5.87
N GLY A 140 6.47 1.99 5.61
CA GLY A 140 7.13 3.02 6.42
C GLY A 140 8.00 2.46 7.55
N GLY A 141 9.32 2.43 7.30
CA GLY A 141 10.32 2.20 8.34
C GLY A 141 10.93 0.81 8.41
N LEU A 142 10.59 -0.10 7.48
CA LEU A 142 11.19 -1.44 7.40
C LEU A 142 12.71 -1.38 7.51
N ALA A 143 13.25 -2.07 8.51
CA ALA A 143 14.66 -2.06 8.85
C ALA A 143 15.39 -3.35 8.45
N GLY A 144 14.72 -4.49 8.40
CA GLY A 144 15.37 -5.77 8.09
C GLY A 144 14.53 -6.98 8.43
N LEU A 145 15.17 -8.16 8.49
CA LEU A 145 14.49 -9.46 8.64
C LEU A 145 13.66 -9.58 9.93
N ALA A 146 14.13 -8.99 11.03
CA ALA A 146 13.40 -9.01 12.30
C ALA A 146 12.05 -8.27 12.24
N ASP A 147 11.86 -7.33 11.29
CA ASP A 147 10.55 -6.74 11.07
C ASP A 147 9.62 -7.70 10.33
N ILE A 148 10.15 -8.47 9.38
CA ILE A 148 9.41 -9.47 8.61
C ILE A 148 8.92 -10.58 9.55
N GLU A 149 9.80 -11.12 10.39
CA GLU A 149 9.45 -12.14 11.39
C GLU A 149 8.33 -11.65 12.31
N ARG A 150 8.45 -10.44 12.86
CA ARG A 150 7.42 -9.86 13.73
C ARG A 150 6.11 -9.57 13.01
N LEU A 151 6.12 -9.28 11.70
CA LEU A 151 4.90 -9.13 10.92
C LEU A 151 4.23 -10.48 10.66
N CYS A 152 5.01 -11.55 10.42
CA CYS A 152 4.48 -12.91 10.30
C CYS A 152 3.78 -13.37 11.59
N GLU A 153 4.29 -12.98 12.77
CA GLU A 153 3.65 -13.27 14.06
C GLU A 153 2.23 -12.67 14.22
N VAL A 154 1.87 -11.67 13.40
CA VAL A 154 0.59 -10.96 13.47
C VAL A 154 -0.16 -10.96 12.13
N GLU A 155 0.23 -11.83 11.19
CA GLU A 155 -0.39 -11.96 9.87
C GLU A 155 -1.91 -12.18 9.98
N ASP A 156 -2.31 -13.04 10.92
CA ASP A 156 -3.71 -13.40 11.20
C ASP A 156 -4.58 -12.23 11.70
N GLN A 157 -3.97 -11.09 12.03
CA GLN A 157 -4.66 -9.86 12.41
C GLN A 157 -5.15 -9.04 11.21
N GLY A 158 -4.98 -9.54 9.98
CA GLY A 158 -5.41 -8.89 8.74
C GLY A 158 -4.29 -8.16 8.00
N ILE A 159 -3.03 -8.58 8.19
CA ILE A 159 -1.87 -8.04 7.50
C ILE A 159 -1.56 -8.93 6.30
N GLU A 160 -1.67 -8.40 5.09
CA GLU A 160 -1.43 -9.17 3.85
C GLU A 160 0.03 -9.08 3.37
N GLY A 161 0.75 -8.04 3.79
CA GLY A 161 2.14 -7.91 3.38
C GLY A 161 2.80 -6.63 3.83
N VAL A 162 4.00 -6.40 3.31
CA VAL A 162 4.82 -5.23 3.62
C VAL A 162 5.54 -4.70 2.39
N ILE A 163 5.60 -3.38 2.26
CA ILE A 163 6.34 -2.70 1.18
C ILE A 163 7.79 -2.51 1.62
N CYS A 164 8.69 -3.16 0.89
CA CYS A 164 10.13 -3.07 1.09
C CYS A 164 10.73 -2.05 0.10
N GLY A 165 11.26 -0.95 0.62
CA GLY A 165 11.90 0.10 -0.18
C GLY A 165 13.40 0.18 0.10
N ARG A 166 13.80 1.25 0.81
CA ARG A 166 15.21 1.58 1.12
C ARG A 166 16.02 0.39 1.63
N ALA A 167 15.47 -0.43 2.53
CA ALA A 167 16.16 -1.56 3.14
C ALA A 167 16.73 -2.58 2.12
N ILE A 168 16.06 -2.77 0.97
CA ILE A 168 16.61 -3.61 -0.11
C ILE A 168 17.82 -2.92 -0.74
N TYR A 169 17.71 -1.64 -1.07
CA TYR A 169 18.77 -0.89 -1.75
C TYR A 169 20.00 -0.66 -0.88
N SER A 170 19.84 -0.53 0.44
CA SER A 170 20.94 -0.36 1.38
C SER A 170 21.54 -1.69 1.87
N GLY A 171 20.90 -2.83 1.56
CA GLY A 171 21.35 -4.16 1.96
C GLY A 171 21.03 -4.53 3.41
N ASP A 172 20.22 -3.72 4.10
CA ASP A 172 19.74 -4.03 5.46
C ASP A 172 18.71 -5.18 5.45
N LEU A 173 18.05 -5.41 4.30
CA LEU A 173 17.18 -6.54 4.06
C LEU A 173 17.72 -7.41 2.92
N ASP A 174 18.05 -8.66 3.24
CA ASP A 174 18.19 -9.72 2.24
C ASP A 174 16.80 -10.16 1.79
N PHE A 175 16.43 -9.82 0.54
CA PHE A 175 15.12 -10.13 -0.02
C PHE A 175 14.85 -11.63 -0.11
N ALA A 176 15.85 -12.45 -0.47
CA ALA A 176 15.66 -13.89 -0.62
C ALA A 176 15.46 -14.55 0.75
N ALA A 177 16.22 -14.11 1.76
CA ALA A 177 16.01 -14.57 3.14
C ALA A 177 14.64 -14.13 3.68
N ALA A 178 14.22 -12.90 3.40
CA ALA A 178 12.91 -12.40 3.79
C ALA A 178 11.77 -13.21 3.17
N GLN A 179 11.85 -13.49 1.87
CA GLN A 179 10.86 -14.34 1.19
C GLN A 179 10.81 -15.75 1.79
N ALA A 180 11.96 -16.36 2.09
CA ALA A 180 12.00 -17.68 2.71
C ALA A 180 11.38 -17.72 4.11
N VAL A 181 11.49 -16.62 4.88
CA VAL A 181 10.78 -16.48 6.18
C VAL A 181 9.28 -16.44 5.96
N VAL A 182 8.79 -15.66 5.00
CA VAL A 182 7.36 -15.56 4.69
C VAL A 182 6.82 -16.92 4.21
N ASP A 183 7.47 -17.55 3.23
CA ASP A 183 7.07 -18.86 2.70
C ASP A 183 7.06 -19.96 3.77
N GLY A 184 7.98 -19.87 4.76
CA GLY A 184 8.09 -20.82 5.86
C GLY A 184 7.12 -20.56 7.02
N SER A 185 6.55 -19.36 7.12
CA SER A 185 5.63 -18.97 8.19
C SER A 185 4.21 -19.48 7.98
N GLY A 186 3.90 -19.97 6.76
CA GLY A 186 2.68 -20.70 6.46
C GLY A 186 1.45 -19.82 6.32
N GLY A 187 1.32 -19.22 5.13
CA GLY A 187 0.09 -18.66 4.55
C GLY A 187 -0.05 -19.13 3.10
#